data_AF-A0A833S5T4-F1
#
_entry.id   AF-A0A833S5T4-F1
#
_cell.length_a   1.000
_cell.length_b   1.000
_cell.length_c   1.000
_cell.angle_alpha   90.00
_cell.angle_beta   90.00
_cell.angle_gamma   90.00
#
_symmetry.space_group_name_H-M   'P 1'
#
loop_
_entity.id
_entity.type
_entity.pdbx_description
1 polymer ?
#
loop_
_entity_poly.entity_id
_entity_poly.type
_entity_poly.pdbx_seq_one_letter_code
_entity_poly.pdbx_strand_id
1 'polypeptide(L)' 'MFRDIFTEHQKDDKLQFGYVCENPVQWEQRFEEKDLPNNRHRGKVKWGNINGGYGEHYWDINHR' A
#
# COMPACT_ATOMS: atom_id res chain seq x y z
N MET A 1 14.38 13.05 -4.57
CA MET A 1 13.56 11.97 -3.99
C MET A 1 12.16 12.54 -3.81
N PHE A 2 11.15 11.89 -4.39
CA PHE A 2 9.75 12.23 -4.24
C PHE A 2 9.11 11.24 -3.26
N ARG A 3 8.26 11.73 -2.36
CA ARG A 3 7.49 10.89 -1.45
C ARG A 3 6.15 11.57 -1.16
N ASP A 4 5.07 10.84 -1.40
CA ASP A 4 3.71 11.24 -1.07
C ASP A 4 3.09 10.20 -0.14
N ILE A 5 2.36 10.65 0.87
CA ILE A 5 1.75 9.81 1.90
C ILE A 5 0.29 10.23 2.01
N PHE A 6 -0.61 9.25 1.98
CA PHE A 6 -2.03 9.50 2.19
C PHE A 6 -2.58 8.63 3.30
N THR A 7 -3.62 9.14 3.95
CA THR A 7 -4.42 8.41 4.92
C THR A 7 -5.84 8.97 4.85
N GLU A 8 -6.81 8.08 4.70
CA GLU A 8 -8.22 8.42 4.57
C GLU A 8 -9.05 7.54 5.50
N HIS A 9 -9.89 8.19 6.30
CA HIS A 9 -10.92 7.52 7.08
C HIS A 9 -12.18 7.45 6.21
N GLN A 10 -12.51 6.26 5.74
CA GLN A 10 -13.68 5.98 4.94
C GLN A 10 -14.91 5.82 5.85
N LYS A 11 -16.11 5.88 5.26
CA LYS A 11 -17.33 5.46 5.96
C LYS A 11 -17.22 3.98 6.36
N ASP A 12 -17.97 3.57 7.38
CA ASP A 12 -17.99 2.21 7.92
C ASP A 12 -16.68 1.76 8.62
N ASP A 13 -16.00 2.67 9.32
CA ASP A 13 -14.78 2.39 10.09
C ASP A 13 -13.67 1.68 9.29
N LYS A 14 -13.57 2.02 8.00
CA LYS A 14 -12.49 1.57 7.13
C LYS A 14 -11.38 2.62 7.11
N LEU A 15 -10.15 2.19 7.31
CA LEU A 15 -8.96 3.04 7.22
C LEU A 15 -8.16 2.66 5.97
N GLN A 16 -7.96 3.61 5.07
CA GLN A 16 -7.09 3.43 3.91
C GLN A 16 -5.84 4.30 4.06
N PHE A 17 -4.68 3.75 3.73
CA PHE A 17 -3.42 4.45 3.85
C PHE A 17 -2.37 3.88 2.91
N GLY A 18 -1.34 4.67 2.64
CA GLY A 18 -0.28 4.23 1.75
C GLY A 18 0.69 5.34 1.40
N TYR A 19 1.58 5.04 0.47
CA TYR A 19 2.54 6.01 -0.04
C TYR A 19 2.96 5.68 -1.47
N VAL A 20 3.50 6.71 -2.11
CA VAL A 20 4.33 6.59 -3.31
C VAL A 20 5.69 7.15 -2.97
N CYS A 21 6.75 6.42 -3.27
CA CYS A 21 8.12 6.88 -3.11
C CYS A 21 8.92 6.60 -4.37
N GLU A 22 9.64 7.61 -4.86
CA GLU A 22 10.43 7.51 -6.07
C GLU A 22 11.76 8.23 -5.93
N ASN A 23 12.81 7.59 -6.44
CA ASN A 23 14.09 8.20 -6.69
C ASN A 23 14.60 7.75 -8.07
N PRO A 24 15.70 8.34 -8.59
CA PRO A 24 16.18 8.02 -9.93
C PRO A 24 16.57 6.55 -10.18
N VAL A 25 16.67 5.72 -9.14
CA VAL A 25 17.11 4.31 -9.21
C VAL A 25 15.96 3.33 -8.96
N GLN A 26 14.96 3.72 -8.17
CA GLN A 26 13.86 2.84 -7.76
C GLN A 26 12.60 3.61 -7.40
N TRP A 27 11.47 2.92 -7.51
CA TRP A 27 10.17 3.40 -7.06
C TRP A 27 9.43 2.31 -6.28
N GLU A 28 8.57 2.73 -5.37
CA GLU A 28 7.66 1.86 -4.62
C GLU A 28 6.31 2.56 -4.43
N GLN A 29 5.23 1.82 -4.63
CA GLN A 29 3.87 2.22 -4.33
C GLN A 29 3.24 1.20 -3.39
N ARG A 30 2.71 1.68 -2.27
CA ARG A 30 2.02 0.85 -1.27
C ARG A 30 0.61 1.38 -1.03
N PHE A 31 -0.35 0.47 -0.98
CA PHE A 31 -1.73 0.74 -0.60
C PHE A 31 -2.17 -0.31 0.41
N GLU A 32 -2.78 0.14 1.50
CA GLU A 32 -3.31 -0.70 2.57
C GLU A 32 -4.71 -0.24 2.95
N GLU A 33 -5.55 -1.20 3.30
CA GLU A 33 -6.89 -0.98 3.85
C GLU A 33 -7.11 -1.87 5.06
N LYS A 34 -7.57 -1.26 6.14
CA LYS A 34 -8.02 -1.94 7.35
C LYS A 34 -9.52 -1.75 7.52
N ASP A 35 -10.25 -2.85 7.47
CA ASP A 35 -11.66 -2.93 7.82
C ASP A 35 -11.75 -3.26 9.31
N LEU A 36 -11.96 -2.23 10.14
CA LEU A 36 -12.00 -2.37 11.59
C LEU A 36 -13.17 -3.26 12.06
N PRO A 37 -14.40 -3.13 11.51
CA PRO A 37 -15.52 -3.99 11.91
C PRO A 37 -15.29 -5.49 11.66
N ASN A 38 -14.62 -5.84 10.56
CA ASN A 38 -14.40 -7.24 10.17
C ASN A 38 -13.01 -7.76 10.57
N ASN A 39 -12.20 -6.97 11.27
CA ASN A 39 -10.80 -7.28 11.61
C ASN A 39 -10.00 -7.80 10.41
N ARG A 40 -10.26 -7.24 9.22
CA ARG A 40 -9.64 -7.65 7.96
C ARG A 40 -8.65 -6.59 7.52
N HIS A 41 -7.44 -7.02 7.15
CA HIS A 41 -6.38 -6.14 6.68
C HIS A 41 -5.87 -6.65 5.34
N ARG A 42 -5.98 -5.81 4.32
CA ARG A 42 -5.52 -6.12 2.97
C ARG A 42 -4.58 -5.05 2.48
N GLY A 43 -3.70 -5.43 1.57
CA GLY A 43 -2.80 -4.47 0.97
C GLY A 43 -2.13 -5.00 -0.28
N LYS A 44 -1.46 -4.07 -0.95
CA LYS A 44 -0.63 -4.33 -2.11
C LYS A 44 0.59 -3.43 -2.08
N VAL A 45 1.71 -3.95 -2.55
CA VAL A 45 2.91 -3.17 -2.82
C VAL A 45 3.42 -3.52 -4.20
N LYS A 46 3.84 -2.49 -4.93
CA LYS A 46 4.50 -2.60 -6.24
C LYS A 46 5.82 -1.85 -6.15
N TRP A 47 6.85 -2.39 -6.76
CA TRP A 47 8.15 -1.75 -6.80
C TRP A 47 8.84 -2.01 -8.12
N GLY A 48 9.75 -1.11 -8.47
CA GLY A 48 10.59 -1.28 -9.64
C GLY A 48 11.92 -0.55 -9.50
N ASN A 49 12.87 -0.92 -10.36
CA ASN A 49 14.18 -0.29 -10.43
C ASN A 49 14.61 -0.01 -11.88
N ILE A 50 15.67 0.78 -12.03
CA ILE A 50 16.21 1.20 -13.35
C ILE A 50 16.67 0.06 -14.25
N ASN A 51 16.97 -1.10 -13.68
CA ASN A 51 17.43 -2.27 -14.44
C ASN A 51 16.26 -3.09 -15.00
N GLY A 52 15.03 -2.58 -14.89
CA GLY A 52 13.81 -3.29 -15.28
C GLY A 52 13.35 -4.34 -14.28
N GLY A 53 14.00 -4.44 -13.10
CA GLY A 53 13.51 -5.27 -12.01
C GLY A 53 12.18 -4.73 -11.52
N TYR A 54 11.17 -5.60 -11.46
CA TYR A 54 9.81 -5.27 -11.07
C TYR A 54 9.27 -6.36 -10.14
N GLY A 55 8.45 -5.96 -9.18
CA GLY A 55 7.71 -6.91 -8.35
C GLY A 55 6.41 -6.31 -7.84
N GLU A 56 5.48 -7.22 -7.55
CA GLU A 56 4.25 -6.89 -6.86
C GLU A 56 3.91 -7.98 -5.86
N HIS A 57 3.35 -7.56 -4.72
CA HIS A 57 2.90 -8.46 -3.68
C HIS A 57 1.55 -8.00 -3.15
N TYR A 58 0.65 -8.96 -2.93
CA TYR A 58 -0.70 -8.76 -2.44
C TYR A 58 -0.91 -9.64 -1.22
N TRP A 59 -1.61 -9.11 -0.22
CA TRP A 59 -2.01 -9.87 0.95
C TRP A 59 -3.43 -9.50 1.37
N ASP A 60 -4.09 -10.48 1.97
CA ASP A 60 -5.42 -10.35 2.56
C ASP A 60 -5.45 -11.20 3.82
N ILE A 61 -5.31 -10.53 4.96
CA ILE A 61 -5.27 -11.14 6.28
C ILE A 61 -6.65 -10.98 6.89
N ASN A 62 -7.32 -12.10 7.07
CA ASN A 62 -8.61 -12.18 7.73
C ASN A 62 -8.43 -12.99 9.01
N HIS A 63 -8.22 -12.30 10.13
CA HIS A 63 -8.18 -12.94 11.45
C HIS A 63 -9.62 -13.03 11.98
N ARG A 64 -10.24 -14.19 11.76
CA ARG A 64 -11.49 -14.60 12.41
C ARG A 64 -11.22 -15.30 13.72
#